data_AF-A0A524JQI9-F1
#
_entry.id   AF-A0A524JQI9-F1
#
_cell.length_a   1.000
_cell.length_b   1.000
_cell.length_c   1.000
_cell.angle_alpha   90.00
_cell.angle_beta   90.00
_cell.angle_gamma   90.00
#
_symmetry.space_group_name_H-M   'P 1'
#
loop_
_entity.id
_entity.type
_entity.pdbx_description
1 polymer ?
#
loop_
_entity_poly.entity_id
_entity_poly.type
_entity_poly.pdbx_seq_one_letter_code
_entity_poly.pdbx_strand_id
1 'polypeptide(L)'
;MNQNSRQTLRIEIWMKDNMEWSLEGDGSPLQFQQAGLKVRSLFSDVVELKLVKNKTDIITVPKDTALEIIKDNLGSENLMLCDEQFTRMMVFFYLTR
;
A
#
# COMPACT_ATOMS: atom_id res chain seq x y z
N MET A 1 7.15 5.72 -30.67
CA MET A 1 6.71 6.78 -29.72
C MET A 1 5.80 6.10 -28.71
N ASN A 2 6.34 5.69 -27.55
CA ASN A 2 5.52 5.05 -26.52
C ASN A 2 4.71 6.13 -25.81
N GLN A 3 3.38 5.98 -25.85
CA GLN A 3 2.46 6.76 -25.05
C GLN A 3 2.82 6.49 -23.58
N ASN A 4 3.50 7.44 -22.94
CA ASN A 4 3.63 7.50 -21.49
C ASN A 4 2.24 7.74 -20.91
N SER A 5 1.47 6.68 -20.75
CA SER A 5 0.34 6.67 -19.82
C SER A 5 0.94 7.01 -18.46
N ARG A 6 0.80 8.27 -18.01
CA ARG A 6 1.26 8.69 -16.68
C ARG A 6 0.43 7.92 -15.67
N GLN A 7 0.96 6.80 -15.19
CA GLN A 7 0.34 6.03 -14.11
C GLN A 7 0.48 6.85 -12.83
N THR A 8 -0.64 7.09 -12.15
CA THR A 8 -0.67 7.77 -10.86
C THR A 8 -0.77 6.70 -9.79
N LEU A 9 0.23 6.61 -8.91
CA LEU A 9 0.14 5.77 -7.73
C LEU A 9 -0.80 6.44 -6.74
N ARG A 10 -1.88 5.74 -6.39
CA ARG A 10 -2.77 6.10 -5.30
C ARG A 10 -2.56 5.15 -4.12
N ILE A 11 -2.41 5.76 -2.95
CA ILE A 11 -2.24 5.08 -1.68
C ILE A 11 -3.39 5.49 -0.78
N GLU A 12 -4.11 4.54 -0.18
CA GLU A 12 -5.27 4.81 0.66
C GLU A 12 -5.14 4.11 2.00
N ILE A 13 -5.70 4.72 3.04
CA ILE A 13 -5.92 4.07 4.34
C ILE A 13 -7.41 3.88 4.51
N TRP A 14 -7.78 2.63 4.81
CA TRP A 14 -9.13 2.21 5.09
C TRP A 14 -9.22 1.64 6.50
N MET A 15 -10.23 2.08 7.25
CA MET A 15 -10.57 1.58 8.56
C MET A 15 -11.96 0.94 8.45
N LYS A 16 -12.02 -0.39 8.53
CA LYS A 16 -13.23 -1.16 8.18
C LYS A 16 -13.75 -0.73 6.80
N ASP A 17 -14.91 -0.07 6.75
CA ASP A 17 -15.59 0.34 5.51
C ASP A 17 -15.36 1.82 5.14
N ASN A 18 -14.58 2.57 5.92
CA ASN A 18 -14.36 4.01 5.71
C ASN A 18 -12.94 4.31 5.23
N MET A 19 -12.84 5.09 4.15
CA MET A 19 -11.57 5.67 3.70
C MET A 19 -11.22 6.87 4.58
N GLU A 20 -10.14 6.78 5.33
CA GLU A 20 -9.71 7.83 6.28
C GLU A 20 -8.68 8.78 5.66
N TRP A 21 -7.93 8.31 4.66
CA TRP A 21 -6.84 9.08 4.07
C TRP A 21 -6.47 8.56 2.69
N SER A 22 -6.04 9.48 1.82
CA SER A 22 -5.52 9.15 0.49
C SER A 22 -4.33 10.03 0.11
N LEU A 23 -3.41 9.48 -0.66
CA LEU A 23 -2.28 10.17 -1.26
C LEU A 23 -2.08 9.72 -2.70
N GLU A 24 -2.21 10.67 -3.62
CA GLU A 24 -1.92 10.47 -5.04
C GLU A 24 -0.54 11.03 -5.38
N GLY A 25 0.17 10.34 -6.26
CA GLY A 25 1.51 10.73 -6.70
C GLY A 25 2.01 9.88 -7.86
N ASP A 26 3.30 10.00 -8.13
CA ASP A 26 4.00 9.38 -9.27
C ASP A 26 4.78 8.11 -8.89
N GLY A 27 4.62 7.61 -7.66
CA GLY A 27 5.44 6.52 -7.14
C GLY A 27 6.85 6.94 -6.72
N SER A 28 7.11 8.24 -6.56
CA SER A 28 8.42 8.75 -6.14
C SER A 28 8.84 8.26 -4.75
N PRO A 29 10.16 8.26 -4.45
CA PRO A 29 10.67 7.94 -3.12
C PRO A 29 10.03 8.77 -2.00
N LEU A 30 9.68 10.03 -2.27
CA LEU A 30 9.02 10.90 -1.30
C LEU A 30 7.61 10.41 -0.95
N GLN A 31 6.83 9.96 -1.96
CA GLN A 31 5.50 9.40 -1.72
C GLN A 31 5.59 8.14 -0.84
N PHE A 32 6.56 7.27 -1.10
CA PHE A 32 6.81 6.09 -0.28
C PHE A 32 7.30 6.43 1.13
N GLN A 33 8.10 7.49 1.29
CA GLN A 33 8.51 7.97 2.61
C GLN A 33 7.30 8.44 3.43
N GLN A 34 6.38 9.18 2.81
CA GLN A 34 5.13 9.60 3.44
C GLN A 34 4.24 8.41 3.81
N ALA A 35 4.13 7.43 2.91
CA ALA A 35 3.45 6.17 3.18
C ALA A 35 4.07 5.43 4.37
N GLY A 36 5.40 5.42 4.50
CA GLY A 36 6.09 4.77 5.62
C GLY A 36 5.81 5.38 6.98
N LEU A 37 5.65 6.70 7.03
CA LEU A 37 5.20 7.37 8.25
C LEU A 37 3.78 6.93 8.61
N LYS A 38 2.89 6.77 7.61
CA LYS A 38 1.52 6.29 7.83
C LYS A 38 1.47 4.83 8.25
N VAL A 39 2.23 3.93 7.63
CA VAL A 39 2.33 2.50 8.03
C VAL A 39 2.72 2.39 9.50
N ARG A 40 3.79 3.09 9.92
CA ARG A 40 4.27 3.05 11.31
C ARG A 40 3.22 3.56 12.30
N SER A 41 2.47 4.60 11.92
CA SER A 41 1.40 5.16 12.76
C SER A 41 0.14 4.29 12.78
N LEU A 42 -0.23 3.69 11.66
CA LEU A 42 -1.45 2.90 11.51
C LEU A 42 -1.33 1.55 12.22
N PHE A 43 -0.14 0.96 12.18
CA PHE A 43 0.18 -0.37 12.73
C PHE A 43 1.21 -0.27 13.87
N SER A 44 1.07 0.72 14.75
CA SER A 44 2.04 1.01 15.80
C SER A 44 2.28 -0.15 16.78
N ASP A 45 1.22 -0.91 17.06
CA ASP A 45 1.11 -2.04 17.98
C ASP A 45 1.41 -3.40 17.33
N VAL A 46 1.68 -3.43 16.02
CA VAL A 46 1.83 -4.68 15.26
C VAL A 46 3.26 -4.87 14.79
N VAL A 47 3.78 -6.10 14.86
CA VAL A 47 5.13 -6.46 14.39
C VAL A 47 5.09 -6.98 12.95
N GLU A 48 4.08 -7.77 12.61
CA GLU A 48 3.91 -8.40 11.30
C GLU A 48 2.58 -8.03 10.66
N LEU A 49 2.58 -7.80 9.36
CA LEU A 49 1.41 -7.42 8.59
C LEU A 49 1.04 -8.53 7.61
N LYS A 50 -0.23 -8.56 7.22
CA LYS A 50 -0.70 -9.34 6.08
C LYS A 50 -0.53 -8.49 4.83
N LEU A 51 0.22 -8.99 3.86
CA LEU A 51 0.31 -8.46 2.51
C LEU A 51 -0.61 -9.29 1.61
N VAL A 52 -1.68 -8.66 1.11
CA VAL A 52 -2.59 -9.25 0.15
C VAL A 52 -2.18 -8.83 -1.26
N LYS A 53 -1.95 -9.83 -2.12
CA LYS A 53 -1.72 -9.70 -3.57
C LYS A 53 -2.89 -10.35 -4.30
N ASN A 54 -3.35 -9.76 -5.40
CA ASN A 54 -4.41 -10.34 -6.24
C ASN A 54 -5.68 -10.81 -5.51
N LYS A 55 -6.05 -10.16 -4.40
CA LYS A 55 -7.20 -10.47 -3.53
C LYS A 55 -7.16 -11.84 -2.82
N THR A 56 -6.31 -12.77 -3.23
CA THR A 56 -6.32 -14.16 -2.74
C THR A 56 -4.99 -14.64 -2.19
N ASP A 57 -3.87 -14.06 -2.64
CA ASP A 57 -2.56 -14.43 -2.14
C ASP A 57 -2.23 -13.58 -0.92
N ILE A 58 -2.09 -14.21 0.24
CA ILE A 58 -1.87 -13.54 1.53
C ILE A 58 -0.59 -14.09 2.13
N ILE A 59 0.42 -13.22 2.28
CA ILE A 59 1.66 -13.54 2.95
C ILE A 59 1.84 -12.67 4.20
N THR A 60 2.52 -13.20 5.22
CA THR A 60 2.93 -12.43 6.39
C THR A 60 4.27 -11.76 6.09
N VAL A 61 4.37 -10.46 6.38
CA VAL A 61 5.61 -9.68 6.18
C VAL A 61 5.93 -8.85 7.43
N PRO A 62 7.21 -8.65 7.78
CA PRO A 62 7.58 -7.73 8.85
C PRO A 62 7.16 -6.30 8.53
N LYS A 63 6.59 -5.57 9.51
CA LYS A 63 6.16 -4.18 9.33
C LYS A 63 7.28 -3.28 8.79
N ASP A 64 8.50 -3.49 9.26
CA ASP A 64 9.66 -2.65 8.94
C ASP A 64 10.15 -2.80 7.50
N THR A 65 9.89 -3.95 6.86
CA THR A 65 10.27 -4.22 5.45
C THR A 65 9.07 -4.23 4.51
N ALA A 66 7.85 -4.12 5.03
CA ALA A 66 6.61 -4.22 4.25
C ALA A 66 6.58 -3.25 3.05
N LEU A 67 7.05 -2.01 3.22
CA LEU A 67 7.05 -1.03 2.13
C LEU A 67 8.08 -1.30 1.03
N GLU A 68 9.22 -1.88 1.38
CA GLU A 68 10.20 -2.31 0.38
C GLU A 68 9.61 -3.43 -0.47
N ILE A 69 8.94 -4.39 0.18
CA ILE A 69 8.21 -5.46 -0.52
C ILE A 69 7.12 -4.89 -1.42
N ILE A 70 6.33 -3.92 -0.93
CA ILE A 70 5.33 -3.23 -1.78
C ILE A 70 6.03 -2.64 -3.00
N LYS A 71 7.06 -1.83 -2.81
CA LYS A 71 7.77 -1.14 -3.90
C LYS A 71 8.30 -2.11 -4.97
N ASP A 72 8.83 -3.26 -4.55
CA ASP A 72 9.40 -4.25 -5.45
C ASP A 72 8.33 -5.08 -6.20
N ASN A 73 7.10 -5.12 -5.69
CA ASN A 73 5.99 -5.89 -6.27
C ASN A 73 4.93 -5.00 -6.94
N LEU A 74 4.98 -3.69 -6.74
CA LEU A 74 3.95 -2.76 -7.19
C LEU A 74 4.08 -2.52 -8.71
N GLY A 75 3.15 -3.12 -9.45
CA GLY A 75 3.07 -3.04 -10.91
C GLY A 75 1.63 -2.94 -11.38
N SER A 76 1.15 -3.93 -12.13
CA SER A 76 -0.24 -3.95 -12.62
C SER A 76 -1.29 -4.29 -11.55
N GLU A 77 -0.87 -4.66 -10.35
CA GLU A 77 -1.73 -5.24 -9.32
C GLU A 77 -1.89 -4.32 -8.13
N ASN A 78 -3.05 -4.42 -7.48
CA ASN A 78 -3.30 -3.73 -6.22
C ASN A 78 -2.69 -4.54 -5.08
N LEU A 79 -1.93 -3.87 -4.23
CA LEU A 79 -1.35 -4.45 -3.04
C LEU A 79 -2.00 -3.84 -1.79
N MET A 80 -2.25 -4.66 -0.78
CA MET A 80 -2.84 -4.21 0.47
C MET A 80 -2.04 -4.71 1.67
N LEU A 81 -1.64 -3.80 2.54
CA LEU A 81 -1.13 -4.11 3.88
C LEU A 81 -2.27 -4.04 4.87
N CYS A 82 -2.38 -5.04 5.74
CA CYS A 82 -3.43 -5.11 6.74
C CYS A 82 -2.94 -5.75 8.05
N ASP A 83 -3.65 -5.43 9.13
CA ASP A 83 -3.50 -6.17 10.38
C ASP A 83 -4.18 -7.54 10.29
N GLU A 84 -3.91 -8.42 11.27
CA GLU A 84 -4.42 -9.79 11.27
C GLU A 84 -5.95 -9.89 11.18
N GLN A 85 -6.65 -8.87 11.70
CA GLN A 85 -8.11 -8.82 11.73
C GLN A 85 -8.72 -8.08 10.53
N PHE A 86 -7.91 -7.59 9.59
CA PHE A 86 -8.35 -6.79 8.43
C PHE A 86 -9.18 -5.55 8.82
N THR A 87 -8.92 -4.97 10.00
CA THR A 87 -9.62 -3.78 10.47
C THR A 87 -8.94 -2.50 10.02
N ARG A 88 -7.62 -2.58 9.83
CA ARG A 88 -6.76 -1.48 9.38
C ARG A 88 -6.09 -1.90 8.10
N MET A 89 -6.31 -1.14 7.04
CA MET A 89 -5.84 -1.48 5.71
C MET A 89 -5.14 -0.28 5.08
N MET A 90 -4.05 -0.54 4.37
CA MET A 90 -3.38 0.43 3.53
C MET A 90 -3.20 -0.15 2.14
N VAL A 91 -3.83 0.47 1.15
CA VAL A 91 -3.95 -0.03 -0.23
C VAL A 91 -3.05 0.79 -1.14
N PHE A 92 -2.38 0.12 -2.08
CA PHE A 92 -1.48 0.70 -3.06
C PHE A 92 -1.91 0.23 -4.45
N PHE A 93 -2.21 1.17 -5.35
CA PHE A 93 -2.63 0.84 -6.71
C PHE A 93 -2.35 1.97 -7.70
N TYR A 94 -2.03 1.62 -8.94
CA TYR A 94 -1.93 2.60 -10.01
C TYR A 94 -3.31 2.86 -10.62
N LEU A 95 -3.64 4.14 -10.77
CA LEU A 95 -4.78 4.57 -11.57
C LEU A 95 -4.42 4.42 -13.05
N THR A 96 -5.12 3.52 -13.73
CA THR A 96 -5.18 3.50 -15.20
C THR A 96 -6.22 4.52 -15.65
N ARG A 97 -5.81 5.48 -16.48
CA ARG A 97 -6.70 6.41 -17.18
C ARG A 97 -7.02 5.91 -18.57
#